data_AF-A0AAV5JTV5-F1
#
_entry.id   AF-A0AAV5JTV5-F1
#
_cell.length_a   1.000
_cell.length_b   1.000
_cell.length_c   1.000
_cell.angle_alpha   90.00
_cell.angle_beta   90.00
_cell.angle_gamma   90.00
#
_symmetry.space_group_name_H-M   'P 1'
#
loop_
_entity.id
_entity.type
_entity.pdbx_description
1 polymer ?
#
loop_
_entity_poly.entity_id
_entity_poly.type
_entity_poly.pdbx_seq_one_letter_code
_entity_poly.pdbx_strand_id
1 'polypeptide(L)'
;MAFHSLSQLFFLLLFLPTFVVSQTSNITLGSYLVSSKDSPSWKSPSGDFAFGFYQLQNQDQFLLAIWFDKIPNRTTVWYANGDNPASQGSKVELTRDGKLTLTSPNGLILWNAASTVDGTTYSIEGAAYAALLDTGN
;
A
#
# COMPACT_ATOMS: atom_id res chain seq x y z
N MET A 1 -47.93 21.03 -16.40
CA MET A 1 -47.44 19.69 -16.01
C MET A 1 -45.91 19.57 -16.06
N ALA A 2 -45.22 20.15 -17.05
CA ALA A 2 -43.75 20.02 -17.18
C ALA A 2 -42.90 20.58 -16.02
N PHE A 3 -43.30 21.70 -15.40
CA PHE A 3 -42.53 22.32 -14.29
C PHE A 3 -42.49 21.47 -13.01
N HIS A 4 -43.57 20.73 -12.73
CA HIS A 4 -43.64 19.83 -11.57
C HIS A 4 -42.69 18.63 -11.74
N SER A 5 -42.61 18.09 -12.95
CA SER A 5 -41.74 16.95 -13.27
C SER A 5 -40.25 17.30 -13.18
N LEU A 6 -39.86 18.53 -13.56
CA LEU A 6 -38.48 19.00 -13.48
C LEU A 6 -38.03 19.22 -12.02
N SER A 7 -38.93 19.74 -11.18
CA SER A 7 -38.69 19.90 -9.73
C SER A 7 -38.54 18.56 -9.01
N GLN A 8 -39.36 17.56 -9.36
CA GLN A 8 -39.24 16.21 -8.78
C GLN A 8 -37.94 15.52 -9.18
N LEU A 9 -37.48 15.70 -10.42
CA LEU A 9 -36.21 15.15 -10.89
C LEU A 9 -35.01 15.76 -10.15
N PHE A 10 -35.04 17.08 -9.91
CA PHE A 10 -34.02 17.78 -9.13
C PHE A 10 -33.99 17.30 -7.68
N PHE A 11 -35.16 17.07 -7.08
CA PHE A 11 -35.26 16.51 -5.72
C PHE A 11 -34.70 15.08 -5.65
N LEU A 12 -34.91 14.26 -6.69
CA LEU A 12 -34.37 12.89 -6.77
C LEU A 12 -32.84 12.88 -6.85
N LEU A 13 -32.24 13.84 -7.57
CA LEU A 13 -30.78 13.99 -7.70
C LEU A 13 -30.09 14.33 -6.36
N LEU A 14 -30.77 15.00 -5.44
CA LEU A 14 -30.25 15.29 -4.09
C LEU A 14 -30.19 14.03 -3.20
N PHE A 15 -30.97 12.99 -3.51
CA PHE A 15 -30.97 11.72 -2.80
C PHE A 15 -30.10 10.64 -3.48
N LEU A 16 -29.44 10.96 -4.61
CA LEU A 16 -28.46 10.03 -5.16
C LEU A 16 -27.24 10.00 -4.23
N PRO A 17 -26.85 8.83 -3.69
CA PRO A 17 -25.58 8.71 -2.98
C PRO A 17 -24.46 9.13 -3.94
N THR A 18 -23.74 10.20 -3.60
CA THR A 18 -22.51 10.56 -4.30
C THR A 18 -21.46 9.49 -3.97
N PHE A 19 -21.37 8.46 -4.80
CA PHE A 19 -20.25 7.54 -4.73
C PHE A 19 -19.02 8.27 -5.22
N VAL A 20 -18.18 8.72 -4.29
CA VAL A 20 -16.83 9.15 -4.62
C VAL A 20 -16.06 7.89 -4.99
N VAL A 21 -15.89 7.64 -6.28
CA VAL A 21 -14.94 6.62 -6.76
C VAL A 21 -13.56 7.18 -6.46
N SER A 22 -12.93 6.66 -5.41
CA SER A 22 -11.55 7.01 -5.12
C SER A 22 -10.63 6.33 -6.15
N GLN A 23 -9.73 7.09 -6.77
CA GLN A 23 -8.85 6.55 -7.81
C GLN A 23 -7.73 5.74 -7.17
N THR A 24 -7.67 4.44 -7.47
CA THR A 24 -6.52 3.60 -7.12
C THR A 24 -5.27 4.09 -7.86
N SER A 25 -4.29 4.57 -7.10
CA SER A 25 -2.97 4.89 -7.65
C SER A 25 -2.16 3.60 -7.75
N ASN A 26 -2.01 3.09 -8.97
CA ASN A 26 -1.20 1.91 -9.21
C ASN A 26 0.28 2.21 -8.93
N ILE A 27 0.93 1.31 -8.21
CA ILE A 27 2.38 1.24 -8.07
C ILE A 27 2.89 0.56 -9.35
N THR A 28 3.54 1.34 -10.21
CA THR A 28 4.05 0.85 -11.49
C THR A 28 5.38 0.13 -11.33
N LEU A 29 5.73 -0.71 -12.30
CA LEU A 29 7.02 -1.40 -12.36
C LEU A 29 8.20 -0.42 -12.26
N GLY A 30 9.22 -0.78 -11.49
CA GLY A 30 10.37 0.04 -11.15
C GLY A 30 10.13 1.07 -10.05
N SER A 31 8.92 1.15 -9.48
CA SER A 31 8.66 2.01 -8.32
C SER A 31 9.31 1.44 -7.07
N TYR A 32 9.89 2.30 -6.25
CA TYR A 32 10.54 1.89 -5.01
C TYR A 32 10.37 2.93 -3.91
N LEU A 33 10.57 2.48 -2.67
CA LEU A 33 10.73 3.31 -1.48
C LEU A 33 12.07 2.96 -0.84
N VAL A 34 12.68 3.90 -0.14
CA VAL A 34 13.92 3.70 0.62
C VAL A 34 13.67 4.01 2.09
N SER A 35 14.16 3.16 2.99
CA SER A 35 13.96 3.31 4.42
C SER A 35 14.74 4.49 4.98
N SER A 36 14.03 5.38 5.66
CA SER A 36 14.55 6.55 6.35
C SER A 36 13.50 7.04 7.36
N LYS A 37 13.89 7.95 8.26
CA LYS A 37 12.99 8.50 9.29
C LYS A 37 11.69 9.10 8.71
N ASP A 38 11.80 9.76 7.56
CA ASP A 38 10.69 10.43 6.87
C ASP A 38 10.41 9.77 5.51
N SER A 39 10.55 8.44 5.46
CA SER A 39 10.38 7.68 4.22
C SER A 39 8.95 7.83 3.68
N PRO A 40 8.78 8.03 2.36
CA PRO A 40 7.46 8.11 1.75
C PRO A 40 6.73 6.77 1.84
N SER A 41 5.42 6.81 1.61
CA SER A 41 4.54 5.63 1.64
C SER A 41 3.62 5.61 0.44
N TRP A 42 3.24 4.41 -0.01
CA TRP A 42 2.14 4.24 -0.96
C TRP A 42 0.82 4.19 -0.19
N LYS A 43 -0.11 5.09 -0.54
CA LYS A 43 -1.37 5.24 0.21
C LYS A 43 -2.53 4.61 -0.55
N SER A 44 -3.46 4.05 0.21
CA SER A 44 -4.78 3.71 -0.29
C SER A 44 -5.52 4.95 -0.81
N PRO A 45 -6.50 4.80 -1.71
CA PRO A 45 -7.22 5.94 -2.28
C PRO A 45 -7.91 6.84 -1.25
N SER A 46 -8.51 6.26 -0.22
CA SER A 46 -9.09 6.96 0.94
C SER A 46 -8.04 7.63 1.83
N GLY A 47 -6.79 7.16 1.76
CA GLY A 47 -5.71 7.47 2.68
C GLY A 47 -5.89 6.85 4.07
N ASP A 48 -6.79 5.87 4.24
CA ASP A 48 -6.98 5.20 5.54
C ASP A 48 -5.82 4.25 5.84
N PHE A 49 -5.30 3.58 4.81
CA PHE A 49 -4.13 2.71 4.87
C PHE A 49 -2.94 3.29 4.12
N ALA A 50 -1.74 2.99 4.61
CA ALA A 50 -0.49 3.24 3.93
C ALA A 50 0.45 2.03 4.03
N PHE A 51 1.25 1.82 2.98
CA PHE A 51 2.28 0.80 2.87
C PHE A 51 3.65 1.45 2.70
N GLY A 52 4.66 0.91 3.39
CA GLY A 52 6.03 1.40 3.28
C GLY A 52 6.87 1.02 4.48
N PHE A 53 7.87 1.85 4.80
CA PHE A 53 8.75 1.62 5.93
C PHE A 53 8.20 2.24 7.22
N TYR A 54 8.04 1.40 8.23
CA TYR A 54 7.64 1.77 9.58
C TYR A 54 8.85 1.67 10.52
N GLN A 55 9.27 2.81 11.11
CA GLN A 55 10.44 2.87 11.97
C GLN A 55 10.16 2.26 13.36
N LEU A 56 11.04 1.38 13.83
CA LEU A 56 10.97 0.79 15.16
C LEU A 56 11.68 1.67 16.20
N GLN A 57 10.94 2.15 17.20
CA GLN A 57 11.47 2.74 18.45
C GLN A 57 12.61 3.78 18.28
N ASN A 58 12.55 4.62 17.24
CA ASN A 58 13.59 5.61 16.90
C ASN A 58 14.99 5.02 16.61
N GLN A 59 15.07 3.73 16.30
CA GLN A 59 16.29 3.07 15.84
C GLN A 59 16.36 3.12 14.31
N ASP A 60 17.53 2.87 13.74
CA ASP A 60 17.72 2.73 12.29
C ASP A 60 17.25 1.36 11.77
N GLN A 61 16.11 0.89 12.31
CA GLN A 61 15.46 -0.37 12.02
C GLN A 61 14.02 -0.14 11.55
N PHE A 62 13.63 -0.84 10.49
CA PHE A 62 12.39 -0.59 9.78
C PHE A 62 11.66 -1.90 9.45
N LEU A 63 10.35 -1.91 9.71
CA LEU A 63 9.45 -2.90 9.16
C LEU A 63 8.91 -2.41 7.82
N LEU A 64 8.86 -3.30 6.83
CA LEU A 64 8.01 -3.14 5.66
C LEU A 64 6.60 -3.55 6.05
N ALA A 65 5.68 -2.59 6.09
CA ALA A 65 4.42 -2.74 6.80
C ALA A 65 3.25 -1.99 6.15
N ILE A 66 2.05 -2.37 6.60
CA ILE A 66 0.80 -1.63 6.38
C ILE A 66 0.32 -1.09 7.73
N TRP A 67 -0.11 0.18 7.76
CA TRP A 67 -0.65 0.83 8.96
C TRP A 67 -1.87 1.70 8.64
N PHE A 68 -2.63 2.04 9.68
CA PHE A 68 -3.67 3.07 9.59
C PHE A 68 -3.04 4.46 9.56
N ASP A 69 -3.12 5.16 8.44
CA ASP A 69 -2.39 6.42 8.21
C ASP A 69 -3.06 7.63 8.87
N LYS A 70 -4.39 7.57 9.07
CA LYS A 70 -5.15 8.65 9.74
C LYS A 70 -5.18 8.53 11.27
N ILE A 71 -4.71 7.41 11.83
CA ILE A 71 -4.69 7.21 13.28
C ILE A 71 -3.33 7.68 13.82
N PRO A 72 -3.30 8.59 14.81
CA PRO A 72 -2.07 8.96 15.50
C PRO A 72 -1.35 7.73 16.06
N ASN A 73 -0.02 7.73 16.04
CA ASN A 73 0.85 6.59 16.36
C ASN A 73 0.87 5.45 15.33
N ARG A 74 0.23 5.59 14.15
CA ARG A 74 0.38 4.71 12.97
C ARG A 74 0.33 3.22 13.32
N THR A 75 -0.77 2.77 13.91
CA THR A 75 -0.93 1.36 14.31
C THR A 75 -0.77 0.43 13.11
N THR A 76 0.23 -0.46 13.20
CA THR A 76 0.51 -1.49 12.19
C THR A 76 -0.58 -2.56 12.18
N VAL A 77 -1.05 -2.95 10.99
CA VAL A 77 -2.00 -4.05 10.79
C VAL A 77 -1.36 -5.29 10.19
N TRP A 78 -0.23 -5.11 9.49
CA TRP A 78 0.53 -6.20 8.88
C TRP A 78 1.98 -5.78 8.66
N TYR A 79 2.92 -6.72 8.71
CA TYR A 79 4.32 -6.51 8.37
C TYR A 79 4.94 -7.74 7.70
N ALA A 80 5.90 -7.50 6.81
CA ALA A 80 6.55 -8.54 5.99
C ALA A 80 7.78 -9.18 6.66
N ASN A 81 8.56 -8.37 7.37
CA ASN A 81 9.92 -8.69 7.80
C ASN A 81 10.10 -8.58 9.33
N GLY A 82 9.12 -9.08 10.09
CA GLY A 82 9.12 -8.99 11.56
C GLY A 82 10.34 -9.65 12.22
N ASP A 83 10.78 -10.78 11.68
CA ASP A 83 11.93 -11.52 12.22
C ASP A 83 13.28 -10.94 11.82
N ASN A 84 13.30 -10.14 10.74
CA ASN A 84 14.51 -9.54 10.19
C ASN A 84 14.25 -8.07 9.76
N PRO A 85 14.18 -7.13 10.74
CA PRO A 85 13.98 -5.72 10.46
C PRO A 85 15.06 -5.17 9.51
N ALA A 86 14.64 -4.33 8.59
CA ALA A 86 15.51 -3.73 7.58
C ALA A 86 16.31 -2.56 8.20
N SER A 87 17.55 -2.36 7.78
CA SER A 87 18.33 -1.19 8.20
C SER A 87 17.96 0.07 7.40
N GLN A 88 18.37 1.25 7.86
CA GLN A 88 18.28 2.48 7.06
C GLN A 88 18.97 2.33 5.69
N GLY A 89 18.34 2.88 4.65
CA GLY A 89 18.80 2.77 3.25
C GLY A 89 18.38 1.48 2.54
N SER A 90 17.64 0.59 3.21
CA SER A 90 17.01 -0.57 2.57
C SER A 90 15.96 -0.12 1.57
N LYS A 91 15.73 -0.91 0.53
CA LYS A 91 14.84 -0.56 -0.59
C LYS A 91 13.75 -1.63 -0.74
N VAL A 92 12.49 -1.20 -0.77
CA VAL A 92 11.40 -2.04 -1.30
C VAL A 92 11.11 -1.57 -2.72
N GLU A 93 11.06 -2.50 -3.67
CA GLU A 93 10.85 -2.21 -5.08
C GLU A 93 9.84 -3.19 -5.67
N LEU A 94 8.87 -2.67 -6.43
CA LEU A 94 8.17 -3.49 -7.41
C LEU A 94 9.04 -3.52 -8.66
N THR A 95 9.78 -4.59 -8.84
CA THR A 95 10.82 -4.69 -9.88
C THR A 95 10.20 -4.72 -11.28
N ARG A 96 11.04 -4.57 -12.32
CA ARG A 96 10.58 -4.58 -13.73
C ARG A 96 10.04 -5.93 -14.20
N ASP A 97 10.44 -7.00 -13.54
CA ASP A 97 9.92 -8.36 -13.71
C ASP A 97 8.67 -8.63 -12.86
N GLY A 98 8.13 -7.61 -12.17
CA GLY A 98 6.85 -7.73 -11.46
C GLY A 98 6.94 -8.47 -10.13
N LYS A 99 8.08 -8.33 -9.44
CA LYS A 99 8.34 -8.92 -8.12
C LYS A 99 8.41 -7.83 -7.08
N LEU A 100 7.69 -7.96 -5.97
CA LEU A 100 7.84 -7.06 -4.83
C LEU A 100 8.96 -7.58 -3.92
N THR A 101 10.08 -6.86 -3.92
CA THR A 101 11.33 -7.28 -3.27
C THR A 101 11.80 -6.24 -2.26
N LEU A 102 12.19 -6.69 -1.07
CA LEU A 102 12.88 -5.89 -0.07
C LEU A 102 14.36 -6.26 -0.04
N THR A 103 15.23 -5.29 -0.29
CA THR A 103 16.69 -5.45 -0.21
C THR A 103 17.31 -4.52 0.82
N SER A 104 18.38 -4.96 1.44
CA SER A 104 19.23 -4.14 2.29
C SER A 104 20.19 -3.26 1.47
N PRO A 105 20.87 -2.27 2.08
CA PRO A 105 21.76 -1.34 1.35
C PRO A 105 22.91 -2.01 0.59
N ASN A 106 23.35 -3.19 1.04
CA ASN A 106 24.42 -3.96 0.40
C ASN A 106 23.91 -4.93 -0.68
N GLY A 107 22.60 -4.93 -0.96
CA GLY A 107 21.97 -5.75 -1.99
C GLY A 107 21.47 -7.12 -1.52
N LEU A 108 21.60 -7.49 -0.24
CA LEU A 108 21.01 -8.73 0.26
C LEU A 108 19.48 -8.63 0.24
N ILE A 109 18.82 -9.67 -0.28
CA ILE A 109 17.36 -9.81 -0.23
C ILE A 109 16.94 -10.15 1.19
N LEU A 110 16.13 -9.29 1.79
CA LEU A 110 15.57 -9.49 3.13
C LEU A 110 14.19 -10.16 3.07
N TRP A 111 13.41 -9.90 2.03
CA TRP A 111 12.08 -10.46 1.83
C TRP A 111 11.62 -10.37 0.36
N ASN A 112 10.76 -11.31 -0.06
CA ASN A 112 10.07 -11.31 -1.35
C ASN A 112 8.60 -11.66 -1.16
N ALA A 113 7.73 -11.09 -1.99
CA ALA A 113 6.35 -11.56 -2.10
C ALA A 113 6.31 -13.02 -2.58
N ALA A 114 5.53 -13.83 -1.87
CA ALA A 114 5.38 -15.25 -2.15
C ALA A 114 3.93 -15.70 -1.92
N SER A 115 3.53 -16.77 -2.61
CA SER A 115 2.24 -17.43 -2.45
C SER A 115 2.46 -18.87 -2.03
N THR A 116 1.70 -19.34 -1.04
CA THR A 116 1.75 -20.73 -0.60
C THR A 116 0.51 -21.46 -1.12
N VAL A 117 0.73 -22.48 -1.95
CA VAL A 117 -0.33 -23.35 -2.51
C VAL A 117 0.00 -24.78 -2.09
N ASP A 118 -0.94 -25.45 -1.43
CA ASP A 118 -0.80 -26.84 -0.94
C ASP A 118 0.51 -27.09 -0.15
N GLY A 119 0.91 -26.13 0.68
CA GLY A 119 2.13 -26.21 1.49
C GLY A 119 3.43 -25.93 0.74
N THR A 120 3.37 -25.63 -0.56
CA THR A 120 4.52 -25.23 -1.38
C THR A 120 4.52 -23.72 -1.59
N THR A 121 5.64 -23.06 -1.30
CA THR A 121 5.78 -21.61 -1.46
C THR A 121 6.45 -21.26 -2.79
N TYR A 122 5.81 -20.38 -3.55
CA TYR A 122 6.27 -19.88 -4.84
C TYR A 122 6.51 -18.38 -4.77
N SER A 123 7.60 -17.90 -5.39
CA SER A 123 7.81 -16.46 -5.57
C SER A 123 6.74 -15.89 -6.49
N ILE A 124 6.17 -14.73 -6.13
CA ILE A 124 5.27 -14.01 -7.02
C ILE A 124 6.11 -13.15 -7.95
N GLU A 125 5.96 -13.38 -9.25
CA GLU A 125 6.67 -12.69 -10.32
C GLU A 125 5.69 -12.41 -11.47
N GLY A 126 6.01 -11.48 -12.36
CA GLY A 126 5.19 -11.14 -13.52
C GLY A 126 3.97 -10.27 -13.24
N ALA A 127 3.86 -9.68 -12.04
CA ALA A 127 2.83 -8.66 -11.79
C ALA A 127 3.01 -7.46 -12.73
N ALA A 128 1.92 -6.91 -13.27
CA ALA A 128 1.97 -5.72 -14.11
C ALA A 128 2.02 -4.41 -13.30
N TYR A 129 1.48 -4.44 -12.08
CA TYR A 129 1.47 -3.34 -11.11
C TYR A 129 1.13 -3.91 -9.73
N ALA A 130 1.27 -3.08 -8.70
CA ALA A 130 0.71 -3.33 -7.38
C ALA A 130 -0.24 -2.18 -6.99
N ALA A 131 -1.08 -2.39 -5.99
CA ALA A 131 -1.96 -1.35 -5.47
C ALA A 131 -2.22 -1.62 -3.98
N LEU A 132 -2.46 -0.56 -3.21
CA LEU A 132 -3.02 -0.65 -1.86
C LEU A 132 -4.47 -0.17 -1.92
N LEU A 133 -5.41 -1.04 -1.57
CA LEU A 133 -6.84 -0.78 -1.61
C LEU A 133 -7.33 -0.16 -0.30
N ASP A 134 -8.53 0.40 -0.31
CA ASP A 134 -9.20 0.94 0.88
C ASP A 134 -9.59 -0.13 1.90
N THR A 135 -9.44 -1.41 1.55
CA THR A 135 -9.56 -2.53 2.49
C THR A 135 -8.26 -2.85 3.21
N GLY A 136 -7.16 -2.16 2.88
CA GLY A 136 -5.82 -2.44 3.38
C GLY A 136 -5.12 -3.63 2.70
N ASN A 137 -5.66 -4.12 1.59
CA ASN A 137 -5.05 -5.18 0.77
C ASN A 137 -4.23 -4.60 -0.39
#